data_AF-A0A6V8E2G1-F1
#
_entry.id   AF-A0A6V8E2G1-F1
#
_cell.length_a   1.000
_cell.length_b   1.000
_cell.length_c   1.000
_cell.angle_alpha   90.00
_cell.angle_beta   90.00
_cell.angle_gamma   90.00
#
_symmetry.space_group_name_H-M   'P 1'
#
loop_
_entity.id
_entity.type
_entity.pdbx_description
1 polymer ?
#
loop_
_entity_poly.entity_id
_entity_poly.type
_entity_poly.pdbx_seq_one_letter_code
_entity_poly.pdbx_strand_id
1 'polypeptide(L)'
;MRKALAQNPNLLRTLVGLSVTLIFMLSYAVYGATVSPSVYIYQTEATVDTYNASEADEEVQRYYNDDDNTTTWSWQINANDANLTWVNITATELSDGAVLRVTNIAKLYSHELLGNTYDLQNPLEEEFSCADLCD
;
A
#
# COMPACT_ATOMS: atom_id res chain seq x y z
N MET A 1 32.25 -28.78 58.63
CA MET A 1 31.61 -29.61 57.58
C MET A 1 31.62 -28.87 56.22
N ARG A 2 32.80 -28.61 55.63
CA ARG A 2 32.94 -27.87 54.35
C ARG A 2 33.40 -28.73 53.17
N LYS A 3 33.38 -30.06 53.33
CA LYS A 3 34.00 -31.01 52.39
C LYS A 3 33.03 -32.08 51.84
N ALA A 4 31.72 -31.80 51.83
CA ALA A 4 30.73 -32.70 51.23
C ALA A 4 30.03 -32.14 49.99
N LEU A 5 30.15 -30.84 49.69
CA LEU A 5 29.53 -30.26 48.48
C LEU A 5 30.46 -30.19 47.26
N ALA A 6 31.77 -30.41 47.44
CA ALA A 6 32.79 -30.23 46.40
C ALA A 6 33.22 -31.56 45.73
N GLN A 7 32.30 -32.50 45.52
CA GLN A 7 32.68 -33.86 45.07
C GLN A 7 32.04 -34.33 43.77
N ASN A 8 31.54 -33.43 42.92
CA ASN A 8 31.35 -33.75 41.51
C ASN A 8 31.57 -32.50 40.61
N PRO A 9 32.78 -32.29 40.05
CA PRO A 9 33.08 -31.11 39.22
C PRO A 9 32.19 -31.01 37.96
N ASN A 10 31.61 -32.13 37.51
CA ASN A 10 30.61 -32.13 36.44
C ASN A 10 29.27 -31.55 36.91
N LEU A 11 28.89 -31.74 38.17
CA LEU A 11 27.63 -31.23 38.74
C LEU A 11 27.67 -29.70 38.92
N LEU A 12 28.81 -29.14 39.34
CA LEU A 12 28.96 -27.70 39.45
C LEU A 12 28.89 -27.02 38.07
N ARG A 13 29.53 -27.63 37.06
CA ARG A 13 29.53 -27.12 35.69
C ARG A 13 28.14 -27.16 35.06
N THR A 14 27.38 -28.23 35.27
CA THR A 14 26.01 -28.34 34.75
C THR A 14 25.05 -27.40 35.47
N LEU A 15 25.14 -27.27 36.79
CA LEU A 15 24.28 -26.37 37.57
C LEU A 15 24.51 -24.90 37.20
N VAL A 16 25.76 -24.49 37.04
CA VAL A 16 26.10 -23.13 36.59
C VAL A 16 25.63 -22.91 35.15
N GLY A 17 25.83 -23.88 34.25
CA GLY A 17 25.36 -23.80 32.87
C GLY A 17 23.84 -23.65 32.78
N LEU A 18 23.08 -24.47 33.51
CA LEU A 18 21.62 -24.43 33.56
C LEU A 18 21.09 -23.13 34.17
N SER A 19 21.77 -22.61 35.19
CA SER A 19 21.37 -21.34 35.83
C SER A 19 21.55 -20.17 34.86
N VAL A 20 22.66 -20.14 34.11
CA VAL A 20 22.94 -19.07 33.14
C VAL A 20 21.98 -19.13 31.95
N THR A 21 21.73 -20.32 31.39
CA THR A 21 20.76 -20.46 30.29
C THR A 21 19.35 -20.07 30.72
N LEU A 22 18.95 -20.44 31.94
CA LEU A 22 17.65 -20.05 32.50
C LEU A 22 17.53 -18.53 32.66
N ILE A 23 18.59 -17.85 33.11
CA ILE A 23 18.61 -16.39 33.22
C ILE A 23 18.40 -15.72 31.85
N PHE A 24 19.09 -16.19 30.81
CA PHE A 24 18.92 -15.65 29.45
C PHE A 24 17.52 -15.89 28.90
N MET A 25 16.98 -17.09 29.11
CA MET A 25 15.64 -17.45 28.64
C MET A 25 14.56 -16.59 29.33
N LEU A 26 14.66 -16.41 30.65
CA LEU A 26 13.75 -15.56 31.41
C LEU A 26 13.89 -14.08 31.01
N SER A 27 15.11 -13.61 30.79
CA SER A 27 15.35 -12.22 30.36
C SER A 27 14.72 -11.94 28.99
N TYR A 28 14.84 -12.87 28.04
CA TYR A 28 14.19 -12.77 26.74
C TYR A 28 12.66 -12.81 26.84
N ALA A 29 12.11 -13.69 27.69
CA ALA A 29 10.67 -13.78 27.91
C ALA A 29 10.10 -12.48 28.51
N VAL A 30 10.79 -11.87 29.48
CA VAL A 30 10.39 -10.58 30.05
C VAL A 30 10.50 -9.48 29.00
N TYR A 31 11.61 -9.43 28.25
CA TYR A 31 11.78 -8.44 27.18
C TYR A 31 10.64 -8.50 26.16
N GLY A 32 10.32 -9.69 25.64
CA GLY A 32 9.21 -9.89 24.71
C GLY A 32 7.83 -9.55 25.29
N ALA A 33 7.62 -9.73 26.59
CA ALA A 33 6.37 -9.34 27.25
C ALA A 33 6.26 -7.83 27.52
N THR A 34 7.40 -7.14 27.67
CA THR A 34 7.44 -5.68 27.90
C THR A 34 7.49 -4.86 26.63
N VAL A 35 8.05 -5.42 25.56
CA VAL A 35 8.10 -4.76 24.25
C VAL A 35 6.82 -5.13 23.52
N SER A 36 5.80 -4.29 23.68
CA SER A 36 4.68 -4.26 22.75
C SER A 36 5.03 -3.28 21.61
N PRO A 37 5.48 -3.75 20.45
CA PRO A 37 5.57 -2.88 19.29
C PRO A 37 4.15 -2.42 18.95
N SER A 38 3.89 -1.13 19.06
CA SER A 38 2.66 -0.54 18.50
C SER A 38 2.95 -0.24 17.03
N VAL A 39 2.38 -1.06 16.15
CA VAL A 39 2.28 -0.70 14.74
C VAL A 39 1.13 0.28 14.63
N TYR A 40 1.44 1.53 14.28
CA TYR A 40 0.42 2.52 13.95
C TYR A 40 -0.07 2.22 12.54
N ILE A 41 -1.12 1.41 12.42
CA ILE A 41 -1.83 1.22 11.17
C ILE A 41 -2.80 2.40 11.03
N TYR A 42 -2.54 3.28 10.07
CA TYR A 42 -3.45 4.35 9.73
C TYR A 42 -4.58 3.77 8.89
N GLN A 43 -5.78 3.68 9.46
CA GLN A 43 -6.98 3.34 8.70
C GLN A 43 -7.55 4.62 8.10
N THR A 44 -7.39 4.81 6.80
CA THR A 44 -7.94 5.95 6.06
C THR A 44 -9.21 5.53 5.34
N GLU A 45 -10.31 6.25 5.55
CA GLU A 45 -11.52 6.10 4.73
C GLU A 45 -11.46 7.07 3.55
N ALA A 46 -11.49 6.55 2.33
CA ALA A 46 -11.52 7.38 1.13
C ALA A 46 -12.93 7.95 0.90
N THR A 47 -13.02 9.25 0.67
CA THR A 47 -14.24 9.87 0.14
C THR A 47 -14.21 9.75 -1.39
N VAL A 48 -15.29 9.26 -1.99
CA VAL A 48 -15.37 9.03 -3.44
C VAL A 48 -16.43 9.96 -4.02
N ASP A 49 -15.99 10.89 -4.86
CA ASP A 49 -16.87 11.76 -5.65
C ASP A 49 -17.00 11.19 -7.07
N THR A 50 -18.23 11.04 -7.55
CA THR A 50 -18.52 10.51 -8.89
C THR A 50 -18.99 11.63 -9.82
N TYR A 51 -18.38 11.69 -11.00
CA TYR A 51 -18.73 12.65 -12.04
C TYR A 51 -19.12 11.91 -13.30
N ASN A 52 -20.32 12.18 -13.81
CA ASN A 52 -20.81 11.61 -15.06
C ASN A 52 -20.88 12.70 -16.13
N ALA A 53 -19.99 12.64 -17.10
CA ALA A 53 -19.86 13.62 -18.16
C ALA A 53 -21.09 13.72 -19.10
N SER A 54 -21.98 12.72 -19.10
CA SER A 54 -23.22 12.76 -19.91
C SER A 54 -24.40 13.42 -19.19
N GLU A 55 -24.34 13.52 -17.86
CA GLU A 55 -25.41 14.06 -17.01
C GLU A 55 -25.01 15.38 -16.35
N ALA A 56 -23.72 15.63 -16.21
CA ALA A 56 -23.19 16.88 -15.71
C ALA A 56 -23.44 17.99 -16.73
N ASP A 57 -23.94 19.13 -16.26
CA ASP A 57 -24.10 20.38 -17.01
C ASP A 57 -22.73 21.05 -17.30
N GLU A 58 -21.70 20.23 -17.51
CA GLU A 58 -20.34 20.64 -17.85
C GLU A 58 -20.27 20.79 -19.37
N GLU A 59 -19.95 22.01 -19.85
CA GLU A 59 -19.86 22.33 -21.27
C GLU A 59 -18.76 21.48 -21.94
N VAL A 60 -19.18 20.37 -22.56
CA VAL A 60 -18.30 19.52 -23.38
C VAL A 60 -17.75 20.35 -24.53
N GLN A 61 -16.45 20.63 -24.49
CA GLN A 61 -15.76 21.35 -25.55
C GLN A 61 -15.44 20.37 -26.69
N ARG A 62 -15.88 20.71 -27.90
CA ARG A 62 -15.69 19.88 -29.09
C ARG A 62 -14.87 20.67 -30.10
N TYR A 63 -13.77 20.08 -30.54
CA TYR A 63 -12.90 20.68 -31.55
C TYR A 63 -12.69 19.71 -32.69
N TYR A 64 -13.04 20.12 -33.89
CA TYR A 64 -12.80 19.34 -35.10
C TYR A 64 -11.57 19.91 -35.83
N ASN A 65 -10.64 19.03 -36.16
CA ASN A 65 -9.46 19.34 -36.95
C ASN A 65 -9.65 18.81 -38.37
N ASP A 66 -9.80 19.72 -39.34
CA ASP A 66 -9.99 19.40 -40.75
C ASP A 66 -8.78 18.69 -41.38
N ASP A 67 -7.56 19.08 -40.99
CA ASP A 67 -6.32 18.55 -41.60
C ASP A 67 -6.10 17.07 -41.24
N ASP A 68 -6.38 16.72 -39.98
CA ASP A 68 -6.25 15.35 -39.47
C ASP A 68 -7.57 14.56 -39.55
N ASN A 69 -8.69 15.22 -39.91
CA ASN A 69 -10.05 14.68 -39.88
C ASN A 69 -10.38 14.01 -38.52
N THR A 70 -10.00 14.67 -37.42
CA THR A 70 -10.21 14.16 -36.06
C THR A 70 -11.09 15.10 -35.25
N THR A 71 -11.95 14.54 -34.40
CA THR A 71 -12.73 15.33 -33.42
C THR A 71 -12.22 15.04 -32.03
N THR A 72 -11.80 16.08 -31.31
CA THR A 72 -11.42 16.02 -29.90
C THR A 72 -12.58 16.46 -29.04
N TRP A 73 -12.88 15.66 -28.02
CA TRP A 73 -13.89 15.94 -27.01
C TRP A 73 -13.16 16.19 -25.69
N SER A 74 -13.47 17.29 -25.02
CA SER A 74 -12.80 17.69 -23.79
C SER A 74 -13.83 18.03 -22.72
N TRP A 75 -13.64 17.40 -21.57
CA TRP A 75 -14.41 17.62 -20.36
C TRP A 75 -13.49 18.20 -19.29
N GLN A 76 -14.00 19.15 -18.51
CA GLN A 76 -13.25 19.76 -17.42
C GLN A 76 -13.96 19.50 -16.10
N ILE A 77 -13.37 18.62 -15.30
CA ILE A 77 -13.89 18.25 -13.99
C ILE A 77 -13.18 19.09 -12.93
N ASN A 78 -13.96 19.77 -12.09
CA ASN A 78 -13.43 20.51 -10.95
C ASN A 78 -13.31 19.57 -9.73
N ALA A 79 -12.13 18.95 -9.58
CA ALA A 79 -11.81 18.13 -8.42
C ALA A 79 -11.16 18.96 -7.29
N ASN A 80 -11.40 18.58 -6.04
CA ASN A 80 -10.74 19.19 -4.88
C ASN A 80 -9.28 18.71 -4.78
N ASP A 81 -8.35 19.56 -5.16
CA ASP A 81 -6.92 19.28 -5.23
C ASP A 81 -6.26 19.01 -3.88
N ALA A 82 -6.81 19.53 -2.78
CA ALA A 82 -6.27 19.33 -1.43
C ALA A 82 -6.39 17.87 -0.95
N ASN A 83 -7.39 17.13 -1.44
CA ASN A 83 -7.72 15.78 -0.97
C ASN A 83 -7.72 14.72 -2.09
N LEU A 84 -7.28 15.07 -3.30
CA LEU A 84 -7.31 14.16 -4.45
C LEU A 84 -6.13 13.19 -4.39
N THR A 85 -6.42 11.91 -4.12
CA THR A 85 -5.41 10.83 -4.06
C THR A 85 -5.36 9.99 -5.32
N TRP A 86 -6.52 9.71 -5.92
CA TRP A 86 -6.63 8.92 -7.14
C TRP A 86 -7.78 9.41 -8.00
N VAL A 87 -7.72 9.08 -9.29
CA VAL A 87 -8.79 9.31 -10.25
C VAL A 87 -8.98 8.01 -11.01
N ASN A 88 -10.22 7.54 -11.11
CA ASN A 88 -10.60 6.42 -11.95
C ASN A 88 -11.48 6.92 -13.08
N ILE A 89 -11.12 6.60 -14.32
CA ILE A 89 -11.78 7.11 -15.51
C ILE A 89 -12.19 5.93 -16.38
N THR A 90 -13.48 5.88 -16.69
CA THR A 90 -14.04 4.94 -17.65
C THR A 90 -14.65 5.76 -18.78
N ALA A 91 -14.29 5.42 -20.02
CA ALA A 91 -14.88 6.00 -21.21
C ALA A 91 -15.53 4.90 -22.05
N THR A 92 -16.77 5.12 -22.45
CA THR A 92 -17.57 4.18 -23.25
C THR A 92 -17.96 4.82 -24.57
N GLU A 93 -18.32 4.00 -25.56
CA GLU A 93 -18.79 4.46 -26.88
C GLU A 93 -17.74 5.32 -27.63
N LEU A 94 -16.46 5.07 -27.35
CA LEU A 94 -15.36 5.68 -28.10
C LEU A 94 -15.24 5.03 -29.49
N SER A 95 -14.83 5.83 -30.48
CA SER A 95 -14.49 5.33 -31.81
C SER A 95 -13.26 4.42 -31.77
N ASP A 96 -13.18 3.46 -32.69
CA ASP A 96 -12.02 2.59 -32.82
C ASP A 96 -10.74 3.40 -33.01
N GLY A 97 -9.72 3.12 -32.20
CA GLY A 97 -8.45 3.83 -32.22
C GLY A 97 -8.46 5.21 -31.53
N ALA A 98 -9.55 5.58 -30.85
CA ALA A 98 -9.59 6.78 -30.04
C ALA A 98 -8.54 6.75 -28.91
N VAL A 99 -7.93 7.90 -28.64
CA VAL A 99 -6.92 8.06 -27.59
C VAL A 99 -7.53 8.85 -26.44
N LEU A 100 -7.60 8.23 -25.26
CA LEU A 100 -7.95 8.92 -24.02
C LEU A 100 -6.71 9.62 -23.46
N ARG A 101 -6.79 10.95 -23.31
CA ARG A 101 -5.72 11.74 -22.71
C ARG A 101 -6.23 12.43 -21.46
N VAL A 102 -5.56 12.17 -20.34
CA VAL A 102 -5.85 12.79 -19.05
C VAL A 102 -4.81 13.86 -18.78
N THR A 103 -5.26 15.08 -18.55
CA THR A 103 -4.39 16.21 -18.22
C THR A 103 -4.87 16.86 -16.93
N ASN A 104 -3.93 17.22 -16.07
CA ASN A 104 -4.21 17.93 -14.83
C ASN A 104 -3.33 19.18 -14.76
N ILE A 105 -3.83 20.21 -14.09
CA ILE A 105 -3.16 21.51 -13.95
C ILE A 105 -2.08 21.46 -12.85
N ALA A 106 -2.21 20.52 -11.91
CA ALA A 106 -1.25 20.14 -10.89
C ALA A 106 -0.42 18.91 -11.32
N LYS A 107 0.51 18.49 -10.44
CA LYS A 107 1.37 17.32 -10.68
C LYS A 107 0.65 16.05 -10.24
N LEU A 108 -0.03 15.39 -11.18
CA LEU A 108 -0.44 14.00 -10.99
C LEU A 108 0.70 13.06 -11.37
N TYR A 109 0.96 12.08 -10.51
CA TYR A 109 1.81 10.94 -10.83
C TYR A 109 0.92 9.78 -11.22
N SER A 110 1.09 9.26 -12.44
CA SER A 110 0.41 8.05 -12.90
C SER A 110 1.46 6.98 -13.17
N HIS A 111 1.28 5.79 -12.59
CA HIS A 111 2.05 4.60 -12.97
C HIS A 111 1.26 3.83 -14.04
N GLU A 112 1.94 3.24 -15.03
CA GLU A 112 1.29 2.46 -16.11
C GLU A 112 0.54 1.22 -15.60
N LEU A 113 0.85 0.78 -14.38
CA LEU A 113 0.23 -0.37 -13.72
C LEU A 113 -0.91 0.03 -12.76
N LEU A 114 -1.21 1.32 -12.61
CA LEU A 114 -2.17 1.81 -11.63
C LEU A 114 -3.60 1.44 -12.08
N GLY A 115 -4.28 0.58 -11.32
CA GLY A 115 -5.63 0.08 -11.63
C GLY A 115 -5.69 -1.24 -12.40
N ASN A 116 -4.54 -1.82 -12.77
CA ASN A 116 -4.52 -3.17 -13.35
C ASN A 116 -4.71 -4.22 -12.24
N THR A 117 -5.66 -5.13 -12.43
CA THR A 117 -5.77 -6.33 -11.61
C THR A 117 -4.63 -7.28 -11.99
N TYR A 118 -3.54 -7.27 -11.24
CA TYR A 118 -2.46 -8.22 -11.41
C TYR A 118 -2.82 -9.55 -10.74
N ASP A 119 -2.76 -10.64 -11.50
CA ASP A 119 -2.67 -11.98 -10.92
C ASP A 119 -1.19 -12.22 -10.61
N LEU A 120 -0.85 -12.17 -9.32
CA LEU A 120 0.51 -12.24 -8.81
C LEU A 120 1.14 -13.60 -9.18
N GLN A 121 1.90 -13.61 -10.27
CA GLN A 121 2.68 -14.79 -10.67
C GLN A 121 4.00 -14.90 -9.89
N ASN A 122 4.44 -13.80 -9.26
CA ASN A 122 5.63 -13.74 -8.44
C ASN A 122 5.29 -13.12 -7.06
N PRO A 123 5.48 -13.84 -5.94
CA PRO A 123 5.18 -13.36 -4.59
C PRO A 123 6.06 -12.18 -4.13
N LEU A 124 7.08 -11.79 -4.91
CA LEU A 124 7.86 -10.57 -4.64
C LEU A 124 7.28 -9.30 -5.29
N GLU A 125 6.26 -9.43 -6.15
CA GLU A 125 5.52 -8.28 -6.71
C GLU A 125 4.40 -7.78 -5.78
N GLU A 126 4.18 -8.49 -4.66
CA GLU A 126 3.26 -8.14 -3.57
C GLU A 126 3.62 -6.82 -2.85
N GLU A 127 4.84 -6.30 -2.98
CA GLU A 127 5.25 -5.06 -2.30
C GLU A 127 4.46 -3.81 -2.76
N PHE A 128 3.71 -3.88 -3.87
CA PHE A 128 2.87 -2.78 -4.36
C PHE A 128 1.36 -2.95 -4.10
N SER A 129 0.89 -4.14 -3.70
CA SER A 129 -0.53 -4.40 -3.44
C SER A 129 -0.75 -4.64 -1.95
N CYS A 130 -1.19 -3.60 -1.24
CA CYS A 130 -1.52 -3.68 0.19
C CYS A 130 -2.80 -4.46 0.52
N ALA A 131 -3.37 -5.23 -0.42
CA ALA A 131 -4.66 -5.88 -0.23
C ALA A 131 -4.62 -7.00 0.84
N ASP A 132 -3.51 -7.74 0.94
CA ASP A 132 -3.46 -8.98 1.73
C ASP A 132 -2.30 -9.05 2.76
N LEU A 133 -1.44 -8.02 2.85
CA LEU A 133 -0.21 -8.03 3.67
C LEU A 133 -0.15 -6.97 4.77
N CYS A 134 -1.24 -6.24 5.00
CA CYS A 134 -1.30 -5.19 6.03
C CYS A 134 -1.94 -5.65 7.36
N ASP A 135 -1.87 -6.95 7.67
CA ASP A 135 -2.19 -7.49 9.01
C ASP A 135 -0.98 -7.48 9.96
#